data_AF-A0A3M1A7Z2-F1
#
_entry.id   AF-A0A3M1A7Z2-F1
#
_cell.length_a   1.000
_cell.length_b   1.000
_cell.length_c   1.000
_cell.angle_alpha   90.00
_cell.angle_beta   90.00
_cell.angle_gamma   90.00
#
_symmetry.space_group_name_H-M   'P 1'
#
loop_
_entity.id
_entity.type
_entity.pdbx_description
1 polymer ?
#
loop_
_entity_poly.entity_id
_entity_poly.type
_entity_poly.pdbx_seq_one_letter_code
_entity_poly.pdbx_strand_id
1 'polypeptide(L)'
;MLVKVDRRRGAEGFCAVSELGPRGMITLRGDLSARKLQSAAMAVAGVKAFPDRLGAVVEGERGILWFSPDELLILCPLAEVGEALQKLARALKGTHHLAADVSDARAIFAVAGPGAREVLAKLTPA
;
A
#
# COMPACT_ATOMS: atom_id res chain seq x y z
N MET A 1 -13.54 5.36 5.89
CA MET A 1 -13.49 5.07 4.43
C MET A 1 -14.27 3.79 4.20
N LEU A 2 -15.44 3.85 3.54
CA LEU A 2 -16.22 2.66 3.18
C LEU A 2 -15.63 2.07 1.89
N VAL A 3 -14.95 0.93 2.00
CA VAL A 3 -14.60 0.13 0.83
C VAL A 3 -15.90 -0.48 0.32
N LYS A 4 -16.34 -0.10 -0.87
CA LYS A 4 -17.50 -0.73 -1.51
C LYS A 4 -17.11 -2.16 -1.89
N VAL A 5 -17.75 -3.14 -1.27
CA VAL A 5 -17.65 -4.54 -1.66
C VAL A 5 -18.28 -4.69 -3.04
N ASP A 6 -17.51 -5.13 -4.03
CA ASP A 6 -18.06 -5.51 -5.32
C ASP A 6 -18.70 -6.90 -5.21
N ARG A 7 -20.04 -6.94 -5.23
CA ARG A 7 -20.83 -8.17 -5.14
C ARG A 7 -20.60 -9.14 -6.30
N ARG A 8 -20.02 -8.72 -7.42
CA ARG A 8 -19.76 -9.61 -8.57
C ARG A 8 -18.47 -10.43 -8.43
N ARG A 9 -17.57 -10.05 -7.51
CA ARG A 9 -16.29 -10.73 -7.26
C ARG A 9 -16.11 -11.01 -5.76
N GLY A 10 -17.19 -11.43 -5.10
CA GLY A 10 -17.20 -11.63 -3.67
C GLY A 10 -18.10 -12.75 -3.19
N ALA A 11 -17.85 -13.19 -1.96
CA ALA A 11 -18.67 -14.13 -1.22
C ALA A 11 -19.35 -13.41 -0.04
N GLU A 12 -20.61 -13.74 0.23
CA GLU A 12 -21.40 -13.21 1.34
C GLU A 12 -21.67 -14.31 2.38
N GLY A 13 -21.79 -13.93 3.65
CA GLY A 13 -21.97 -14.84 4.79
C GLY A 13 -21.82 -14.10 6.12
N PHE A 14 -21.04 -14.67 7.04
CA PHE A 14 -20.73 -14.05 8.34
C PHE A 14 -20.02 -12.69 8.20
N CYS A 15 -19.22 -12.52 7.14
CA CYS A 15 -18.77 -11.24 6.61
C CYS A 15 -18.73 -11.32 5.08
N ALA A 16 -18.60 -10.18 4.40
CA ALA A 16 -18.39 -10.12 2.97
C ALA A 16 -16.89 -10.08 2.65
N VAL A 17 -16.46 -10.85 1.66
CA VAL A 17 -15.09 -10.82 1.13
C VAL A 17 -15.14 -10.57 -0.36
N SER A 18 -14.38 -9.60 -0.87
CA SER A 18 -14.30 -9.33 -2.31
C SER A 18 -12.88 -8.97 -2.73
N GLU A 19 -12.46 -9.44 -3.91
CA GLU A 19 -11.23 -8.97 -4.54
C GLU A 19 -11.37 -7.48 -4.91
N LEU A 20 -10.41 -6.66 -4.48
CA LEU A 20 -10.21 -5.33 -5.04
C LEU A 20 -9.25 -5.49 -6.21
N GLY A 21 -9.68 -5.02 -7.39
CA GLY A 21 -8.91 -5.16 -8.63
C GLY A 21 -7.47 -4.63 -8.54
N PRO A 22 -6.69 -4.81 -9.62
CA PRO A 22 -5.25 -4.60 -9.57
C PRO A 22 -4.88 -3.17 -9.18
N ARG A 23 -3.79 -3.04 -8.42
CA ARG A 23 -3.30 -1.76 -7.89
C ARG A 23 -1.80 -1.66 -8.11
N GLY A 24 -1.33 -0.46 -8.39
CA GLY A 24 0.09 -0.18 -8.48
C GLY A 24 0.75 -0.34 -7.11
N MET A 25 1.80 -1.14 -7.04
CA MET A 25 2.58 -1.33 -5.82
C MET A 25 4.07 -1.20 -6.12
N ILE A 26 4.75 -0.36 -5.33
CA ILE A 26 6.20 -0.18 -5.43
C ILE A 26 6.81 -0.51 -4.07
N THR A 27 7.73 -1.47 -4.02
CA THR A 27 8.62 -1.60 -2.85
C THR A 27 9.69 -0.51 -2.94
N LEU A 28 9.83 0.27 -1.87
CA LEU A 28 10.88 1.27 -1.72
C LEU A 28 11.72 0.89 -0.49
N ARG A 29 12.99 0.55 -0.73
CA ARG A 29 13.97 0.30 0.34
C ARG A 29 15.00 1.42 0.45
N GLY A 30 15.37 1.76 1.68
CA GLY A 30 16.37 2.78 2.00
C GLY A 30 16.26 3.27 3.45
N ASP A 31 17.03 4.30 3.79
CA ASP A 31 16.98 4.91 5.12
C ASP A 31 15.65 5.67 5.32
N LEU A 32 14.72 5.07 6.07
CA LEU A 32 13.41 5.67 6.35
C LEU A 32 13.47 6.87 7.29
N SER A 33 14.60 7.12 7.96
CA SER A 33 14.81 8.34 8.75
C SER A 33 15.20 9.55 7.88
N ALA A 34 15.66 9.31 6.65
CA ALA A 34 16.05 10.36 5.74
C ALA A 34 14.84 11.14 5.22
N ARG A 35 14.75 12.42 5.58
CA ARG A 35 13.66 13.33 5.13
C ARG A 35 13.47 13.32 3.61
N LYS A 36 14.56 13.19 2.85
CA LYS A 36 14.52 13.12 1.38
C LYS A 36 13.76 11.88 0.88
N LEU A 37 13.95 10.72 1.52
CA LEU A 37 13.22 9.49 1.20
C LEU A 37 11.75 9.63 1.57
N GLN A 38 11.46 10.10 2.79
CA GLN A 38 10.09 10.31 3.24
C GLN A 38 9.30 11.23 2.30
N SER A 39 9.88 12.38 1.93
CA SER A 39 9.26 13.33 1.01
C SER A 39 9.03 12.74 -0.39
N ALA A 40 9.98 11.97 -0.92
CA ALA A 40 9.82 11.32 -2.22
C ALA A 40 8.70 10.27 -2.20
N ALA A 41 8.65 9.45 -1.14
CA ALA A 41 7.59 8.45 -0.95
C ALA A 41 6.21 9.11 -0.85
N MET A 42 6.06 10.14 -0.01
CA MET A 42 4.80 10.89 0.14
C MET A 42 4.36 11.57 -1.15
N ALA A 43 5.29 12.18 -1.91
CA ALA A 43 4.97 12.83 -3.16
C ALA A 43 4.48 11.85 -4.24
N VAL A 44 5.08 10.67 -4.32
CA VAL A 44 4.69 9.63 -5.28
C VAL A 44 3.39 8.93 -4.87
N ALA A 45 3.24 8.64 -3.58
CA ALA A 45 2.01 8.10 -3.02
C ALA A 45 0.86 9.13 -3.10
N GLY A 46 1.13 10.43 -3.10
CA GLY A 46 0.11 11.48 -3.06
C GLY A 46 -0.57 11.60 -1.69
N VAL A 47 0.10 11.19 -0.61
CA VAL A 47 -0.40 11.31 0.77
C VAL A 47 0.34 12.39 1.55
N LYS A 48 -0.31 12.96 2.57
CA LYS A 48 0.23 14.09 3.35
C LYS A 48 1.03 13.68 4.59
N ALA A 49 0.99 12.40 4.96
CA ALA A 49 1.64 11.88 6.15
C ALA A 49 2.52 10.67 5.81
N PHE A 50 3.62 10.55 6.55
CA PHE A 50 4.48 9.38 6.52
C PHE A 50 4.04 8.42 7.64
N PRO A 51 3.90 7.10 7.40
CA PRO A 51 3.44 6.17 8.42
C PRO A 51 4.48 5.99 9.52
N ASP A 52 4.01 5.82 10.76
CA ASP A 52 4.83 5.32 11.86
C ASP A 52 5.22 3.84 11.64
N ARG A 53 6.14 3.33 12.47
CA ARG A 53 6.52 1.92 12.48
C ARG A 53 5.29 1.04 12.67
N LEU A 54 5.15 -0.01 11.85
CA LEU A 54 3.97 -0.90 11.80
C LEU A 54 2.67 -0.17 11.41
N GLY A 55 2.76 1.04 10.86
CA GLY A 55 1.64 1.85 10.45
C GLY A 55 1.39 1.84 8.93
N ALA A 56 0.28 2.44 8.55
CA ALA A 56 -0.08 2.70 7.17
C ALA A 56 -0.85 4.03 7.06
N VAL A 57 -0.62 4.76 5.98
CA VAL A 57 -1.41 5.92 5.56
C VAL A 57 -2.03 5.59 4.22
N VAL A 58 -3.35 5.51 4.13
CA VAL A 58 -4.06 5.09 2.91
C VAL A 58 -5.22 6.05 2.61
N GLU A 59 -5.25 6.56 1.39
CA GLU A 59 -6.27 7.45 0.85
C GLU A 59 -6.77 6.90 -0.50
N GLY A 60 -7.89 6.17 -0.48
CA GLY A 60 -8.45 5.56 -1.68
C GLY A 60 -7.52 4.52 -2.32
N GLU A 61 -6.99 4.83 -3.50
CA GLU A 61 -6.06 3.97 -4.25
C GLU A 61 -4.59 4.20 -3.91
N ARG A 62 -4.33 5.19 -3.08
CA ARG A 62 -3.01 5.70 -2.75
C ARG A 62 -2.64 5.40 -1.31
N GLY A 63 -1.35 5.26 -1.04
CA GLY A 63 -0.90 5.05 0.33
C GLY A 63 0.56 4.67 0.48
N ILE A 64 0.99 4.62 1.73
CA ILE A 64 2.31 4.13 2.14
C ILE A 64 2.09 3.20 3.33
N LEU A 65 2.60 1.96 3.23
CA LEU A 65 2.57 0.96 4.28
C LEU A 65 4.00 0.70 4.75
N TRP A 66 4.21 0.69 6.07
CA TRP A 66 5.48 0.30 6.66
C TRP A 66 5.64 -1.22 6.62
N PHE A 67 6.75 -1.73 6.09
CA PHE A 67 7.03 -3.17 5.96
C PHE A 67 8.19 -3.63 6.84
N SER A 68 9.28 -2.87 6.88
CA SER A 68 10.47 -3.15 7.70
C SER A 68 11.18 -1.85 8.09
N PRO A 69 12.22 -1.89 8.95
CA PRO A 69 13.00 -0.69 9.31
C PRO A 69 13.56 0.10 8.13
N ASP A 70 13.72 -0.56 6.98
CA ASP A 70 14.26 0.03 5.74
C ASP A 70 13.34 -0.14 4.53
N GLU A 71 12.08 -0.60 4.69
CA GLU A 71 11.17 -0.91 3.58
C GLU A 71 9.77 -0.32 3.75
N LEU A 72 9.27 0.27 2.66
CA LEU A 72 7.89 0.70 2.48
C LEU A 72 7.26 -0.01 1.29
N LEU A 73 5.95 -0.21 1.35
CA LEU A 73 5.12 -0.46 0.17
C LEU A 73 4.33 0.81 -0.16
N ILE A 74 4.59 1.38 -1.34
CA ILE A 74 3.85 2.52 -1.87
C ILE A 74 2.71 2.00 -2.75
N LEU A 75 1.49 2.46 -2.48
CA LEU A 75 0.31 2.23 -3.31
C LEU A 75 0.05 3.44 -4.21
N CYS A 76 -0.25 3.17 -5.47
CA CYS A 76 -0.68 4.17 -6.44
C CYS A 76 -1.64 3.54 -7.48
N PRO A 77 -2.34 4.34 -8.30
CA PRO A 77 -3.05 3.81 -9.45
C PRO A 77 -2.11 3.01 -10.36
N LEU A 78 -2.55 1.85 -10.86
CA LEU A 78 -1.70 0.94 -11.64
C LEU A 78 -1.07 1.62 -12.86
N ALA A 79 -1.82 2.49 -13.54
CA ALA A 79 -1.34 3.22 -14.71
C ALA A 79 -0.22 4.23 -14.38
N GLU A 80 -0.05 4.62 -13.12
CA GLU A 80 0.94 5.62 -12.69
C GLU A 80 2.26 5.00 -12.22
N VAL A 81 2.38 3.67 -12.13
CA VAL A 81 3.56 2.98 -11.56
C VAL A 81 4.87 3.38 -12.26
N GLY A 82 4.86 3.42 -13.60
CA GLY A 82 6.05 3.81 -14.37
C GLY A 82 6.49 5.25 -14.08
N GLU A 83 5.54 6.19 -14.00
CA GLU A 83 5.84 7.59 -13.67
C GLU A 83 6.33 7.73 -12.22
N ALA A 84 5.70 7.01 -11.29
CA ALA A 84 6.07 6.93 -9.89
C ALA A 84 7.53 6.47 -9.70
N LEU A 85 7.93 5.38 -10.37
CA LEU A 85 9.32 4.89 -10.34
C LEU A 85 10.32 5.92 -10.88
N GLN A 86 9.99 6.59 -11.98
CA GLN A 86 10.85 7.64 -12.52
C GLN A 86 10.98 8.84 -11.57
N LYS A 87 9.89 9.23 -10.90
CA LYS A 87 9.88 10.29 -9.89
C LYS A 87 10.76 9.90 -8.70
N LEU A 88 10.67 8.67 -8.20
CA LEU A 88 11.54 8.15 -7.14
C LEU A 88 13.01 8.19 -7.56
N ALA A 89 13.34 7.67 -8.75
CA ALA A 89 14.72 7.65 -9.25
C ALA A 89 15.33 9.05 -9.35
N ARG A 90 14.57 10.04 -9.82
CA ARG A 90 15.00 11.44 -9.89
C ARG A 90 15.15 12.05 -8.50
N ALA A 91 14.13 11.92 -7.66
CA ALA A 91 14.09 12.52 -6.33
C ALA A 91 15.18 11.97 -5.41
N LEU A 92 15.53 10.70 -5.56
CA LEU A 92 16.49 9.99 -4.72
C LEU A 92 17.88 9.85 -5.37
N LYS A 93 18.17 10.62 -6.43
CA LYS A 93 19.50 10.66 -7.04
C LYS A 93 20.57 10.96 -5.98
N GLY A 94 21.64 10.15 -5.97
CA GLY A 94 22.74 10.24 -5.01
C GLY A 94 22.42 9.69 -3.62
N THR A 95 21.24 9.12 -3.40
CA THR A 95 20.85 8.45 -2.16
C THR A 95 20.82 6.94 -2.40
N HIS A 96 21.36 6.14 -1.50
CA HIS A 96 21.27 4.68 -1.59
C HIS A 96 19.82 4.24 -1.36
N HIS A 97 19.21 3.62 -2.39
CA HIS A 97 17.84 3.14 -2.33
C HIS A 97 17.60 2.04 -3.37
N LEU A 98 16.51 1.30 -3.21
CA LEU A 98 15.92 0.43 -4.23
C LEU A 98 14.45 0.82 -4.40
N ALA A 99 13.98 0.98 -5.63
CA ALA A 99 12.57 1.13 -5.95
C ALA A 99 12.20 0.14 -7.06
N ALA A 100 11.22 -0.74 -6.83
CA ALA A 100 10.83 -1.75 -7.80
C ALA A 100 9.30 -1.93 -7.85
N ASP A 101 8.79 -2.12 -9.06
CA ASP A 101 7.40 -2.52 -9.28
C ASP A 101 7.17 -3.93 -8.71
N VAL A 102 6.17 -4.06 -7.87
CA VAL A 102 5.71 -5.31 -7.27
C VAL A 102 4.18 -5.43 -7.36
N SER A 103 3.56 -4.77 -8.34
CA SER A 103 2.10 -4.73 -8.53
C SER A 103 1.49 -6.12 -8.67
N ASP A 104 2.19 -7.05 -9.34
CA ASP A 104 1.74 -8.43 -9.53
C ASP A 104 2.15 -9.38 -8.39
N ALA A 105 2.83 -8.87 -7.36
CA ALA A 105 3.29 -9.71 -6.26
C ALA A 105 2.18 -10.03 -5.23
N ARG A 106 1.07 -9.27 -5.24
CA ARG A 106 0.01 -9.36 -4.22
C ARG A 106 -1.37 -9.05 -4.82
N ALA A 107 -2.36 -9.85 -4.44
CA ALA A 107 -3.77 -9.52 -4.62
C ALA A 107 -4.30 -8.71 -3.43
N ILE A 108 -5.32 -7.89 -3.64
CA ILE A 108 -5.98 -7.12 -2.59
C ILE A 108 -7.38 -7.67 -2.36
N PHE A 109 -7.73 -7.95 -1.12
CA PHE A 109 -9.07 -8.35 -0.72
C PHE A 109 -9.64 -7.37 0.30
N ALA A 110 -10.90 -6.98 0.11
CA ALA A 110 -11.69 -6.31 1.12
C ALA A 110 -12.44 -7.35 1.94
N VAL A 111 -12.32 -7.26 3.27
CA VAL A 111 -13.14 -8.03 4.23
C VAL A 111 -13.99 -7.03 5.00
N ALA A 112 -15.31 -7.12 4.89
CA ALA A 112 -16.23 -6.11 5.41
C ALA A 112 -17.48 -6.73 6.07
N GLY A 113 -18.09 -5.96 6.96
CA GLY A 113 -19.28 -6.36 7.71
C GLY A 113 -18.98 -6.69 9.18
N PRO A 114 -20.03 -6.92 9.99
CA PRO A 114 -19.89 -7.04 11.45
C PRO A 114 -18.93 -8.15 11.90
N GLY A 115 -18.88 -9.27 11.17
CA GLY A 115 -18.01 -10.41 11.48
C GLY A 115 -16.58 -10.32 10.95
N ALA A 116 -16.18 -9.22 10.30
CA ALA A 116 -14.89 -9.11 9.61
C ALA A 116 -13.70 -9.26 10.58
N ARG A 117 -13.80 -8.68 11.77
CA ARG A 117 -12.74 -8.75 12.79
C ARG A 117 -12.52 -10.18 13.27
N GLU A 118 -13.60 -10.90 13.56
CA GLU A 118 -13.55 -12.28 14.05
C GLU A 118 -13.04 -13.24 12.98
N VAL A 119 -13.32 -12.95 11.69
CA VAL A 119 -12.76 -13.72 10.57
C VAL A 119 -11.24 -13.51 10.48
N LEU A 120 -10.76 -12.27 10.57
CA LEU A 120 -9.32 -12.00 10.56
C LEU A 120 -8.62 -12.66 11.76
N ALA A 121 -9.19 -12.55 12.96
CA ALA A 121 -8.63 -13.12 14.19
C ALA A 121 -8.49 -14.66 14.17
N LYS A 122 -9.19 -15.38 13.26
CA LYS A 122 -9.00 -16.82 13.08
C LYS A 122 -7.71 -17.18 12.32
N LEU A 123 -7.15 -16.23 11.56
CA LEU A 123 -6.04 -16.46 10.63
C LEU A 123 -4.84 -15.54 10.87
N THR A 124 -4.99 -14.47 11.66
CA THR A 124 -3.90 -13.55 12.02
C THR A 124 -3.49 -13.72 13.49
N PRO A 125 -2.20 -13.54 13.80
CA PRO A 125 -1.76 -13.41 15.18
C PRO A 125 -2.25 -12.07 15.75
N ALA A 126 -3.42 -12.13 16.40
CA ALA A 126 -4.21 -11.05 17.00
C ALA A 126 -5.02 -10.16 16.05
#